data_AF-A0A3D2RT09-F1
#
_entry.id   AF-A0A3D2RT09-F1
#
_cell.length_a   1.000
_cell.length_b   1.000
_cell.length_c   1.000
_cell.angle_alpha   90.00
_cell.angle_beta   90.00
_cell.angle_gamma   90.00
#
_symmetry.space_group_name_H-M   'P 1'
#
loop_
_entity.id
_entity.type
_entity.pdbx_description
1 polymer ?
#
loop_
_entity_poly.entity_id
_entity_poly.type
_entity_poly.pdbx_seq_one_letter_code
_entity_poly.pdbx_strand_id
1 'polypeptide(L)'
;RGIRRSISAQSEKNWCAREIRSQLSELTDSTMGIIGFGATGRALAKRASAFDMRVVAVDLYSMDKPEFVEELWGIDQLHYLLRISDYVVVMVPYT
;
A
#
# COMPACT_ATOMS: atom_id res chain seq x y z
N ARG A 1 -3.24 12.11 1.70
CA ARG A 1 -3.05 12.95 2.92
C ARG A 1 -2.52 14.38 2.65
N GLY A 2 -2.27 14.81 1.40
CA GLY A 2 -2.01 16.23 1.10
C GLY A 2 -0.66 16.82 1.53
N ILE A 3 0.18 16.04 2.23
CA ILE A 3 1.41 16.49 2.90
C ILE A 3 2.35 17.27 1.96
N ARG A 4 2.66 16.73 0.78
CA ARG A 4 3.55 17.41 -0.19
C ARG A 4 3.02 18.80 -0.57
N ARG A 5 1.72 18.91 -0.84
CA ARG A 5 1.08 20.18 -1.19
C ARG A 5 1.06 21.15 -0.01
N SER A 6 0.82 20.67 1.21
CA SER A 6 0.91 21.49 2.43
C SER A 6 2.30 22.08 2.61
N ILE A 7 3.36 21.28 2.39
CA ILE A 7 4.75 21.74 2.50
C ILE A 7 5.05 22.84 1.46
N SER A 8 4.65 22.65 0.20
CA SER A 8 4.83 23.68 -0.83
C SER A 8 4.07 24.98 -0.52
N ALA A 9 2.84 24.88 -0.05
CA ALA A 9 2.05 26.07 0.30
C ALA A 9 2.57 26.79 1.55
N GLN A 10 3.17 26.04 2.49
CA GLN A 10 3.77 26.61 3.69
C GLN A 10 4.92 27.57 3.36
N SER A 11 5.79 27.25 2.39
CA SER A 11 6.88 28.17 1.99
C SER A 11 6.37 29.49 1.42
N GLU A 12 5.19 29.47 0.80
CA GLU A 12 4.52 30.65 0.26
C GLU A 12 3.64 31.36 1.30
N LYS A 13 3.60 30.85 2.55
CA LYS A 13 2.70 31.30 3.62
C LYS A 13 1.22 31.28 3.20
N ASN A 14 0.87 30.36 2.31
CA ASN A 14 -0.47 30.21 1.75
C ASN A 14 -1.24 29.11 2.49
N TRP A 15 -2.37 29.47 3.10
CA TRP A 15 -3.25 28.52 3.75
C TRP A 15 -4.27 27.92 2.75
N CYS A 16 -3.91 26.81 2.11
CA CYS A 16 -4.71 26.17 1.06
C CYS A 16 -5.46 24.89 1.51
N ALA A 17 -5.97 24.90 2.75
CA ALA A 17 -6.61 23.73 3.34
C ALA A 17 -7.83 23.24 2.55
N ARG A 18 -8.59 24.15 1.94
CA ARG A 18 -9.82 23.83 1.21
C ARG A 18 -9.52 23.10 -0.09
N GLU A 19 -8.48 23.54 -0.80
CA GLU A 19 -8.00 22.93 -2.03
C GLU A 19 -7.40 21.54 -1.76
N ILE A 20 -6.61 21.42 -0.69
CA ILE A 20 -6.00 20.13 -0.30
C ILE A 20 -7.07 19.11 0.08
N ARG A 21 -8.13 19.52 0.80
CA ARG A 21 -9.17 18.61 1.30
C ARG A 21 -9.80 17.77 0.19
N SER A 22 -10.06 18.37 -0.97
CA SER A 22 -10.65 17.69 -2.13
C SER A 22 -9.74 16.60 -2.75
N GLN A 23 -8.45 16.60 -2.42
CA GLN A 23 -7.45 15.69 -2.97
C GLN A 23 -6.97 14.66 -1.93
N LEU A 24 -7.61 14.60 -0.76
CA LEU A 24 -7.27 13.64 0.27
C LEU A 24 -7.86 12.28 -0.07
N SER A 25 -7.00 11.29 -0.33
CA SER A 25 -7.36 9.88 -0.29
C SER A 25 -7.22 9.34 1.14
N GLU A 26 -8.12 8.42 1.48
CA GLU A 26 -8.08 7.61 2.71
C GLU A 26 -7.46 6.25 2.43
N LEU A 27 -6.87 5.64 3.47
CA LEU A 27 -6.30 4.30 3.38
C LEU A 27 -7.31 3.23 3.80
N THR A 28 -8.23 3.55 4.71
CA THR A 28 -9.32 2.67 5.13
C THR A 28 -10.05 2.11 3.91
N ASP A 29 -10.30 0.80 3.91
CA ASP A 29 -10.95 0.03 2.85
C ASP A 29 -10.20 -0.03 1.50
N SER A 30 -9.08 0.67 1.34
CA SER A 30 -8.25 0.56 0.14
C SER A 30 -7.42 -0.73 0.13
N THR A 31 -7.07 -1.21 -1.07
CA THR A 31 -6.30 -2.44 -1.27
C THR A 31 -4.80 -2.15 -1.42
N MET A 32 -4.00 -2.71 -0.52
CA MET A 32 -2.54 -2.78 -0.60
C MET A 32 -2.10 -4.10 -1.25
N GLY A 33 -1.55 -4.03 -2.45
CA GLY A 33 -0.89 -5.13 -3.14
C GLY A 33 0.60 -5.16 -2.87
N ILE A 34 1.12 -6.29 -2.38
CA ILE A 34 2.55 -6.47 -2.09
C ILE A 34 3.16 -7.51 -3.04
N ILE A 35 4.24 -7.14 -3.73
CA ILE A 35 5.02 -8.03 -4.60
C ILE A 35 6.33 -8.35 -3.87
N GLY A 36 6.51 -9.61 -3.47
CA GLY A 36 7.60 -10.03 -2.59
C GLY A 36 7.19 -9.95 -1.12
N PHE A 37 6.84 -11.10 -0.54
CA PHE A 37 6.27 -11.28 0.79
C PHE A 37 7.25 -11.88 1.82
N GLY A 38 8.53 -11.49 1.71
CA GLY A 38 9.58 -11.77 2.70
C GLY A 38 9.43 -10.96 4.01
N ALA A 39 10.53 -10.82 4.76
CA ALA A 39 10.53 -10.13 6.05
C ALA A 39 9.99 -8.69 5.96
N THR A 40 10.45 -7.92 4.97
CA THR A 40 10.05 -6.52 4.78
C THR A 40 8.59 -6.42 4.30
N GLY A 41 8.16 -7.31 3.39
CA GLY A 41 6.77 -7.39 2.92
C GLY A 41 5.78 -7.70 4.05
N ARG A 42 6.11 -8.65 4.93
CA ARG A 42 5.31 -8.96 6.14
C ARG A 42 5.22 -7.79 7.11
N ALA A 43 6.34 -7.10 7.33
CA ALA A 43 6.39 -5.93 8.19
C ALA A 43 5.53 -4.78 7.63
N LEU A 44 5.50 -4.60 6.31
CA LEU A 44 4.63 -3.64 5.64
C LEU A 44 3.15 -4.04 5.79
N ALA A 45 2.80 -5.29 5.48
CA ALA A 45 1.44 -5.80 5.59
C ALA A 45 0.83 -5.59 6.98
N LYS A 46 1.59 -5.87 8.04
CA LYS A 46 1.16 -5.63 9.43
C LYS A 46 0.78 -4.16 9.68
N ARG A 47 1.52 -3.20 9.10
CA ARG A 47 1.22 -1.77 9.24
C ARG A 47 0.05 -1.34 8.37
N ALA A 48 -0.05 -1.86 7.15
CA ALA A 48 -1.16 -1.58 6.24
C ALA A 48 -2.49 -2.05 6.85
N SER A 49 -2.53 -3.27 7.41
CA SER A 49 -3.71 -3.79 8.11
C SER A 49 -4.11 -2.94 9.32
N ALA A 50 -3.15 -2.35 10.05
CA ALA A 50 -3.45 -1.42 11.14
C ALA A 50 -4.09 -0.09 10.70
N PHE A 51 -4.13 0.19 9.38
CA PHE A 51 -4.86 1.30 8.79
C PHE A 51 -6.20 0.85 8.16
N ASP A 52 -6.68 -0.35 8.50
CA ASP A 52 -7.89 -0.96 7.93
C ASP A 52 -7.82 -1.12 6.41
N MET A 53 -6.60 -1.31 5.87
CA MET A 53 -6.41 -1.64 4.46
C MET A 53 -6.66 -3.13 4.24
N ARG A 54 -7.25 -3.45 3.09
CA ARG A 54 -7.24 -4.81 2.56
C ARG A 54 -5.85 -5.15 2.05
N VAL A 55 -5.23 -6.22 2.56
CA VAL A 55 -3.87 -6.61 2.17
C VAL A 55 -3.89 -7.90 1.35
N VAL A 56 -3.33 -7.83 0.14
CA VAL A 56 -3.12 -8.98 -0.75
C VAL A 56 -1.65 -9.03 -1.18
N ALA A 57 -1.12 -10.23 -1.39
CA ALA A 57 0.29 -10.39 -1.73
C ALA A 57 0.56 -11.51 -2.72
N VAL A 58 1.66 -11.38 -3.45
CA VAL A 58 2.27 -12.46 -4.23
C VAL A 58 3.72 -12.65 -3.83
N ASP A 59 4.17 -13.91 -3.81
CA ASP A 59 5.57 -14.28 -3.66
C ASP A 59 5.91 -15.44 -4.60
N LEU A 60 7.20 -15.56 -4.95
CA LEU A 60 7.71 -16.69 -5.72
C LEU A 60 7.72 -17.98 -4.88
N TYR A 61 7.96 -17.85 -3.58
CA TYR A 61 8.04 -18.96 -2.64
C TYR A 61 6.75 -19.08 -1.84
N SER A 62 6.23 -20.32 -1.74
CA SER A 62 5.10 -20.61 -0.86
C SER A 62 5.50 -20.34 0.58
N MET A 63 4.75 -19.49 1.26
CA MET A 63 4.96 -19.17 2.66
C MET A 63 3.63 -19.09 3.41
N ASP A 64 3.68 -19.19 4.74
CA ASP A 64 2.48 -19.07 5.57
C ASP A 64 1.87 -17.67 5.44
N LYS A 65 0.55 -17.65 5.22
CA LYS A 65 -0.27 -16.43 5.17
C LYS A 65 -0.63 -15.97 6.59
N PRO A 66 -0.17 -14.79 7.05
CA PRO A 66 -0.60 -14.24 8.33
C PRO A 66 -2.08 -13.87 8.33
N GLU A 67 -2.69 -13.81 9.51
CA GLU A 67 -4.11 -13.45 9.67
C GLU A 67 -4.45 -12.05 9.12
N PHE A 68 -3.53 -11.10 9.24
CA PHE A 68 -3.67 -9.73 8.73
C PHE A 68 -3.48 -9.60 7.20
N VAL A 69 -3.35 -10.71 6.48
CA VAL A 69 -3.30 -10.77 5.02
C VAL A 69 -4.50 -11.56 4.54
N GLU A 70 -5.33 -10.93 3.71
CA GLU A 70 -6.52 -11.57 3.15
C GLU A 70 -6.12 -12.73 2.25
N GLU A 71 -5.20 -12.46 1.30
CA GLU A 71 -4.79 -13.41 0.29
C GLU A 71 -3.28 -13.37 0.05
N LEU A 72 -2.67 -14.54 -0.08
CA LEU A 72 -1.26 -14.72 -0.43
C LEU A 72 -1.18 -15.80 -1.52
N TRP A 73 -0.79 -15.39 -2.72
CA TRP A 73 -0.74 -16.26 -3.88
C TRP A 73 0.69 -16.45 -4.40
N GLY A 74 0.83 -17.37 -5.36
CA GLY A 74 2.00 -17.46 -6.21
C GLY A 74 2.08 -16.30 -7.21
N ILE A 75 3.24 -16.18 -7.86
CA ILE A 75 3.53 -15.12 -8.83
C ILE A 75 2.60 -15.13 -10.06
N ASP A 76 1.95 -16.25 -10.34
CA ASP A 76 0.95 -16.41 -11.41
C ASP A 76 -0.26 -15.47 -11.22
N GLN A 77 -0.57 -15.07 -9.99
CA GLN A 77 -1.64 -14.12 -9.67
C GLN A 77 -1.20 -12.65 -9.73
N LEU A 78 0.02 -12.34 -10.18
CA LEU A 78 0.52 -10.96 -10.24
C LEU A 78 -0.41 -10.01 -10.99
N HIS A 79 -0.93 -10.43 -12.16
CA HIS A 79 -1.86 -9.60 -12.94
C HIS A 79 -3.18 -9.35 -12.19
N TYR A 80 -3.66 -10.33 -11.43
CA TYR A 80 -4.86 -10.17 -10.62
C TYR A 80 -4.61 -9.19 -9.47
N LEU A 81 -3.48 -9.32 -8.76
CA LEU A 81 -3.06 -8.39 -7.71
C LEU A 81 -2.98 -6.95 -8.25
N LEU A 82 -2.32 -6.74 -9.40
CA LEU A 82 -2.21 -5.41 -10.00
C LEU A 82 -3.57 -4.80 -10.35
N ARG A 83 -4.53 -5.62 -10.79
CA ARG A 83 -5.87 -5.16 -11.17
C ARG A 83 -6.70 -4.67 -9.99
N ILE A 84 -6.53 -5.27 -8.81
CA ILE A 84 -7.36 -5.00 -7.63
C ILE A 84 -6.72 -4.03 -6.63
N SER A 85 -5.45 -3.65 -6.81
CA SER A 85 -4.71 -2.84 -5.85
C SER A 85 -4.88 -1.35 -6.11
N ASP A 86 -5.21 -0.59 -5.07
CA ASP A 86 -5.12 0.88 -5.08
C ASP A 86 -3.66 1.35 -4.92
N TYR A 87 -2.88 0.57 -4.16
CA TYR A 87 -1.46 0.80 -3.90
C TYR A 87 -0.68 -0.47 -4.15
N VAL A 88 0.39 -0.40 -4.94
CA VAL A 88 1.29 -1.53 -5.18
C VAL A 88 2.67 -1.21 -4.60
N VAL A 89 3.22 -2.13 -3.82
CA VAL A 89 4.58 -2.01 -3.28
C VAL A 89 5.43 -3.19 -3.72
N VAL A 90 6.55 -2.86 -4.36
CA VAL A 90 7.55 -3.81 -4.83
C VAL A 90 8.61 -3.98 -3.74
N MET A 91 8.72 -5.19 -3.21
CA MET A 91 9.60 -5.56 -2.09
C MET A 91 10.50 -6.75 -2.46
N VAL A 92 10.62 -7.05 -3.75
CA VAL A 92 11.53 -8.08 -4.26
C VAL A 92 12.98 -7.57 -4.27
N PRO A 93 13.97 -8.46 -4.08
CA PRO A 93 15.37 -8.10 -4.30
C PRO A 93 15.63 -7.74 -5.76
N TYR A 94 16.68 -6.97 -6.01
CA TYR A 94 17.22 -6.81 -7.35
C TYR A 94 17.94 -8.11 -7.75
N THR A 95 17.55 -8.69 -8.87
CA THR A 95 18.05 -9.97 -9.38
C THR A 95 18.30 -9.86 -10.87
#